data_AF-A0A967Z9Z4-F1
#
_entry.id   AF-A0A967Z9Z4-F1
#
_cell.length_a   1.000
_cell.length_b   1.000
_cell.length_c   1.000
_cell.angle_alpha   90.00
_cell.angle_beta   90.00
_cell.angle_gamma   90.00
#
_symmetry.space_group_name_H-M   'P 1'
#
loop_
_entity.id
_entity.type
_entity.pdbx_description
1 polymer ?
#
loop_
_entity_poly.entity_id
_entity_poly.type
_entity_poly.pdbx_seq_one_letter_code
_entity_poly.pdbx_strand_id
1 'polypeptide(L)' 'MMTLTCAPALAAAHHSTRVFYDRDASAQIEGEITSVFWRNPHVGLTLLVRDQQGREEQWELEGGTI' A
#
# COMPACT_ATOMS: atom_id res chain seq x y z
N MET A 1 30.16 39.83 -15.68
CA MET A 1 29.89 38.80 -14.66
C MET A 1 28.39 38.71 -14.46
N MET A 2 27.81 37.51 -14.70
CA MET A 2 26.61 36.89 -14.11
C MET A 2 25.28 37.70 -14.08
N THR A 3 24.11 37.13 -14.35
CA THR A 3 23.50 36.04 -13.57
C THR A 3 22.45 35.26 -14.37
N LEU A 4 22.50 33.92 -14.29
CA LEU A 4 21.48 33.01 -14.80
C LEU A 4 20.53 32.65 -13.65
N THR A 5 19.26 33.05 -13.76
CA THR A 5 18.23 32.75 -12.75
C THR A 5 17.59 31.39 -13.10
N CYS A 6 17.87 30.35 -12.31
CA CYS A 6 17.18 29.06 -12.41
C CYS A 6 16.03 29.04 -11.41
N ALA A 7 14.79 29.20 -11.88
CA ALA A 7 13.61 29.05 -11.05
C ALA A 7 13.27 27.56 -10.89
N PRO A 8 13.13 27.02 -9.66
CA PRO A 8 12.75 25.63 -9.48
C PRO A 8 11.31 25.41 -9.97
N ALA A 9 11.13 24.54 -10.96
CA ALA A 9 9.80 24.09 -11.35
C ALA A 9 9.20 23.23 -10.22
N LEU A 10 7.97 23.54 -9.80
CA LEU A 10 7.22 22.70 -8.87
C LEU A 10 6.91 21.36 -9.56
N ALA A 11 7.72 20.33 -9.29
CA ALA A 11 7.44 18.98 -9.74
C ALA A 11 6.33 18.38 -8.85
N ALA A 12 5.13 18.23 -9.40
CA ALA A 12 4.05 17.48 -8.76
C ALA A 12 4.25 15.99 -9.01
N ALA A 13 5.08 15.33 -8.20
CA ALA A 13 5.15 13.87 -8.18
C ALA A 13 3.94 13.31 -7.42
N HIS A 14 3.01 12.66 -8.12
CA HIS A 14 1.98 11.85 -7.49
C HIS A 14 2.52 10.42 -7.34
N HIS A 15 2.77 9.95 -6.13
CA HIS A 15 2.94 8.53 -5.87
C HIS A 15 1.54 7.93 -5.85
N SER A 16 1.18 7.21 -6.90
CA SER A 16 -0.10 6.51 -6.96
C SER A 16 0.17 5.02 -7.04
N THR A 17 -0.28 4.29 -6.02
CA THR A 17 -0.40 2.83 -6.06
C THR A 17 -1.18 2.30 -7.26
N ARG A 18 -1.95 3.14 -7.96
CA ARG A 18 -2.78 2.77 -9.11
C ARG A 18 -2.06 2.00 -10.21
N VAL A 19 -0.75 2.18 -10.39
CA VAL A 19 -0.01 1.45 -11.43
C VAL A 19 0.23 -0.03 -11.07
N PHE A 20 0.16 -0.38 -9.78
CA PHE A 20 0.48 -1.71 -9.27
C PHE A 20 -0.76 -2.57 -9.02
N TYR A 21 -1.96 -1.97 -8.99
CA TYR A 21 -3.20 -2.67 -8.69
C TYR A 21 -4.20 -2.54 -9.83
N ASP A 22 -4.75 -3.68 -10.25
CA ASP A 22 -5.95 -3.71 -11.09
C ASP A 22 -7.16 -3.32 -10.24
N ARG A 23 -7.84 -2.23 -10.61
CA ARG A 23 -8.99 -1.71 -9.85
C ARG A 23 -10.31 -2.38 -10.22
N ASP A 24 -10.31 -3.11 -11.34
CA ASP A 24 -11.48 -3.88 -11.79
C ASP A 24 -11.45 -5.31 -11.22
N ALA A 25 -10.30 -5.73 -10.66
CA ALA A 25 -10.12 -7.00 -9.99
C ALA A 25 -10.08 -6.85 -8.45
N SER A 26 -11.22 -7.06 -7.79
CA SER A 26 -11.30 -7.13 -6.33
C SER A 26 -11.37 -8.58 -5.85
N ALA A 27 -10.67 -8.89 -4.76
CA ALA A 27 -10.77 -10.16 -4.05
C ALA A 27 -11.18 -9.94 -2.59
N GLN A 28 -11.91 -10.89 -2.01
CA GLN A 28 -12.21 -10.95 -0.57
C GLN A 28 -11.30 -11.99 0.07
N ILE A 29 -10.68 -11.60 1.19
CA ILE A 29 -9.90 -12.51 2.03
C ILE A 29 -10.50 -12.54 3.44
N GLU A 30 -10.59 -13.73 4.01
CA GLU A 30 -11.06 -13.96 5.37
C GLU A 30 -9.98 -14.73 6.13
N GLY A 31 -9.64 -14.25 7.32
CA GLY A 31 -8.57 -14.81 8.13
C GLY A 31 -8.55 -14.21 9.53
N GLU A 32 -7.76 -14.81 10.40
CA GLU A 32 -7.55 -14.30 11.76
C GLU A 32 -6.54 -13.15 11.72
N ILE A 33 -6.85 -12.03 12.40
CA ILE A 33 -5.89 -10.94 12.57
C ILE A 33 -4.87 -11.35 13.63
N THR A 34 -3.60 -11.47 13.22
CA THR A 34 -2.51 -11.85 14.12
C THR A 34 -1.64 -10.68 14.55
N SER A 35 -1.67 -9.57 13.79
CA SER A 35 -0.95 -8.34 14.13
C SER A 35 -1.65 -7.10 13.61
N VAL A 36 -1.57 -6.01 14.37
CA VAL A 36 -2.08 -4.69 14.00
C VAL A 36 -0.98 -3.66 14.20
N PHE A 37 -0.58 -3.00 13.11
CA PHE A 37 0.26 -1.81 13.14
C PHE A 37 -0.60 -0.59 12.84
N TRP A 38 -0.95 0.17 13.87
CA TRP A 38 -1.84 1.32 13.74
C TRP A 38 -1.10 2.64 13.92
N ARG A 39 -0.72 3.28 12.82
CA ARG A 39 -0.07 4.59 12.80
C ARG A 39 -0.53 5.41 11.60
N ASN A 40 -0.60 6.73 11.72
CA ASN A 40 -0.87 7.61 10.58
C ASN A 40 0.46 7.92 9.83
N PRO A 41 0.51 7.95 8.49
CA PRO A 41 -0.63 7.84 7.55
C PRO A 41 -0.90 6.43 7.01
N HIS A 42 -0.12 5.42 7.40
CA HIS A 42 -0.22 4.05 6.89
C HIS A 42 -0.50 3.06 8.01
N VAL A 43 -1.62 2.35 7.89
CA VAL A 43 -1.96 1.22 8.76
C VAL A 43 -1.51 -0.08 8.10
N GLY A 44 -1.09 -1.04 8.91
CA GLY A 44 -0.73 -2.39 8.49
C GLY A 44 -1.49 -3.43 9.30
N LEU A 45 -1.94 -4.49 8.65
CA LEU A 45 -2.55 -5.66 9.28
C LEU A 45 -1.86 -6.93 8.81
N THR A 46 -1.72 -7.90 9.70
CA THR A 46 -1.30 -9.25 9.34
C THR A 46 -2.45 -10.22 9.56
N LEU A 47 -2.80 -10.98 8.53
CA LEU A 47 -3.84 -11.99 8.55
C LEU A 47 -3.23 -13.39 8.43
N LEU A 48 -3.77 -14.34 9.19
CA LEU A 48 -3.58 -15.77 8.98
C LEU A 48 -4.80 -16.33 8.24
N VAL A 49 -4.60 -16.73 6.99
CA VAL A 49 -5.65 -17.24 6.10
C VAL A 49 -5.49 -18.75 5.96
N ARG A 50 -6.60 -19.49 5.99
CA ARG A 50 -6.58 -20.93 5.70
C ARG A 50 -7.05 -21.17 4.27
N ASP A 51 -6.23 -21.83 3.47
CA ASP A 51 -6.57 -22.17 2.08
C ASP A 51 -7.56 -23.36 2.01
N GLN A 52 -8.03 -23.67 0.80
CA GLN A 52 -8.94 -24.79 0.54
C GLN A 52 -8.34 -26.18 0.87
N GLN A 53 -7.01 -26.26 1.00
CA GLN A 53 -6.27 -27.47 1.31
C GLN A 53 -5.95 -27.57 2.81
N GLY A 54 -6.46 -26.62 3.61
CA GLY A 54 -6.26 -26.56 5.06
C GLY A 54 -4.91 -25.98 5.48
N ARG A 55 -4.09 -25.48 4.56
CA ARG A 55 -2.79 -24.87 4.88
C ARG A 55 -2.99 -23.43 5.33
N GLU A 56 -2.14 -23.00 6.25
CA GLU A 56 -2.14 -21.64 6.76
C GLU A 56 -1.15 -20.78 5.97
N GLU A 57 -1.60 -19.58 5.59
CA GLU A 57 -0.82 -18.58 4.88
C GLU A 57 -0.86 -17.26 5.65
N GLN A 58 0.27 -16.57 5.71
CA GLN A 58 0.35 -15.24 6.31
C GLN A 58 0.26 -14.18 5.21
N TRP A 59 -0.65 -13.23 5.39
CA TRP A 59 -0.92 -12.15 4.47
C TRP A 59 -0.70 -10.80 5.16
N GLU A 60 0.00 -9.89 4.49
CA GLU A 60 0.19 -8.51 4.93
C GLU A 60 -0.71 -7.59 4.12
N LEU A 61 -1.45 -6.73 4.81
CA LEU A 61 -2.36 -5.76 4.24
C LEU A 61 -1.91 -4.36 4.63
N GLU A 62 -1.93 -3.45 3.68
CA GLU A 62 -1.58 -2.05 3.89
C GLU A 62 -2.80 -1.17 3.57
N GLY A 63 -3.04 -0.18 4.43
CA GLY A 63 -4.11 0.79 4.26
C GLY A 63 -3.60 2.22 4.31
N GLY A 64 -4.11 3.08 3.42
CA GLY A 64 -3.66 4.46 3.23
C GLY A 64 -3.08 4.67 1.83
N THR A 65 -2.93 5.92 1.39
CA THR A 65 -2.25 6.23 0.13
C THR A 65 -0.77 5.92 0.29
N ILE A 66 -0.20 5.08 -0.59
CA ILE A 66 1.23 4.80 -0.72
C ILE A 66 1.73 5.32 -2.08
#